data_AF-A0A969KNK9-F1
#
_entry.id   AF-A0A969KNK9-F1
#
_cell.length_a   1.000
_cell.length_b   1.000
_cell.length_c   1.000
_cell.angle_alpha   90.00
_cell.angle_beta   90.00
_cell.angle_gamma   90.00
#
_symmetry.space_group_name_H-M   'P 1'
#
loop_
_entity.id
_entity.type
_entity.pdbx_description
1 polymer ?
#
loop_
_entity_poly.entity_id
_entity_poly.type
_entity_poly.pdbx_seq_one_letter_code
_entity_poly.pdbx_strand_id
1 'polypeptide(L)'
;MAGRSNEPFPYADAHPDIRRLHAAFGAQRMMWGTGYPGHHRAKHGWPTLADELRFVREGLPFLNDEEIERILGGTAAEVWQLP
;
A
#
# COMPACT_ATOMS: atom_id res chain seq x y z
N MET A 1 1.61 6.60 5.54
CA MET A 1 1.92 6.26 6.95
C MET A 1 1.99 7.47 7.86
N ALA A 2 2.52 8.61 7.38
CA ALA A 2 2.46 9.85 8.14
C ALA A 2 1.04 10.17 8.63
N GLY A 3 0.91 10.43 9.93
CA GLY A 3 -0.36 10.72 10.60
C GLY A 3 -1.33 9.54 10.74
N ARG A 4 -0.92 8.32 10.33
CA ARG A 4 -1.74 7.09 10.39
C ARG A 4 -1.09 5.96 11.17
N SER A 5 0.18 6.10 11.54
CA SER A 5 0.95 5.14 12.34
C SER A 5 1.82 5.89 13.32
N ASN A 6 1.95 5.35 14.53
CA ASN A 6 2.84 5.81 15.59
C ASN A 6 4.05 4.87 15.78
N GLU A 7 4.13 3.79 15.00
CA GLU A 7 5.21 2.82 15.07
C GLU A 7 6.26 3.05 13.98
N PRO A 8 7.53 2.65 14.22
CA PRO A 8 8.53 2.64 13.16
C PRO A 8 8.16 1.65 12.05
N PHE A 9 8.81 1.77 10.89
CA PHE A 9 8.70 0.77 9.82
C PHE A 9 8.88 -0.66 10.38
N PRO A 10 7.99 -1.62 10.04
CA PRO A 10 7.01 -1.58 8.97
C PRO A 10 5.60 -1.11 9.39
N TYR A 11 5.49 -0.24 10.40
CA TYR A 11 4.23 0.40 10.82
C TYR A 11 3.18 -0.65 11.24
N ALA A 12 3.53 -1.52 12.20
CA ALA A 12 2.73 -2.72 12.49
C ALA A 12 1.34 -2.38 13.04
N ASP A 13 1.19 -1.23 13.68
CA ASP A 13 -0.10 -0.67 14.11
C ASP A 13 -1.09 -0.40 12.97
N ALA A 14 -0.64 -0.23 11.72
CA ALA A 14 -1.51 -0.09 10.54
C ALA A 14 -1.94 -1.44 9.92
N HIS A 15 -1.27 -2.54 10.27
CA HIS A 15 -1.52 -3.86 9.67
C HIS A 15 -2.94 -4.39 9.92
N PRO A 16 -3.56 -4.22 11.11
CA PRO A 16 -4.90 -4.76 11.37
C PRO A 16 -5.95 -4.24 10.39
N ASP A 17 -5.92 -2.96 10.03
CA ASP A 17 -6.91 -2.38 9.11
C ASP A 17 -6.68 -2.85 7.68
N ILE A 18 -5.42 -2.96 7.25
CA ILE A 18 -5.08 -3.51 5.92
C ILE A 18 -5.50 -4.98 5.85
N ARG A 19 -5.27 -5.76 6.90
CA ARG A 19 -5.68 -7.17 6.98
C ARG A 19 -7.21 -7.32 6.94
N ARG A 20 -7.97 -6.42 7.57
CA ARG A 20 -9.44 -6.41 7.50
C ARG A 20 -9.93 -6.15 6.08
N LEU A 21 -9.33 -5.18 5.38
CA LEU A 21 -9.65 -4.89 3.98
C LEU A 21 -9.31 -6.08 3.08
N HIS A 22 -8.13 -6.68 3.27
CA HIS A 22 -7.71 -7.86 2.54
C HIS A 22 -8.65 -9.05 2.78
N ALA A 23 -9.03 -9.34 4.03
CA ALA A 23 -9.96 -10.42 4.34
C ALA A 23 -11.36 -10.20 3.73
N ALA A 24 -11.83 -8.95 3.64
CA ALA A 24 -13.16 -8.62 3.10
C ALA A 24 -13.18 -8.59 1.56
N PHE A 25 -12.12 -8.07 0.94
CA PHE A 25 -12.12 -7.76 -0.49
C PHE A 25 -11.21 -8.70 -1.31
N GLY A 26 -10.16 -9.25 -0.73
CA GLY A 26 -9.09 -9.94 -1.45
C GLY A 26 -8.22 -8.97 -2.27
N ALA A 27 -6.99 -9.39 -2.58
CA ALA A 27 -6.02 -8.57 -3.31
C ALA A 27 -6.52 -8.15 -4.71
N GLN A 28 -7.38 -8.96 -5.32
CA GLN A 28 -7.96 -8.77 -6.65
C GLN A 28 -8.92 -7.58 -6.73
N ARG A 29 -9.37 -7.05 -5.58
CA ARG A 29 -10.23 -5.87 -5.46
C ARG A 29 -9.58 -4.74 -4.66
N MET A 30 -8.28 -4.85 -4.39
CA MET A 30 -7.49 -3.81 -3.74
C MET A 30 -6.50 -3.20 -4.74
N MET A 31 -6.24 -1.91 -4.60
CA MET A 31 -5.26 -1.18 -5.40
C MET A 31 -4.51 -0.18 -4.52
N TRP A 32 -3.21 -0.08 -4.74
CA TRP A 32 -2.36 0.90 -4.07
C TRP A 32 -2.38 2.25 -4.81
N GLY A 33 -2.26 3.34 -4.06
CA GLY A 33 -2.22 4.69 -4.61
C GLY A 33 -1.35 5.63 -3.76
N THR A 34 -0.66 6.56 -4.43
CA THR A 34 0.36 7.45 -3.85
C THR A 34 -0.18 8.55 -2.91
N GLY A 35 -1.51 8.76 -2.89
CA GLY A 35 -2.15 9.83 -2.12
C GLY A 35 -1.82 11.25 -2.63
N TYR A 36 -2.04 11.50 -3.93
CA TYR A 36 -1.81 12.81 -4.58
C TYR A 36 -2.45 13.99 -3.78
N PRO A 37 -1.81 15.19 -3.73
CA PRO A 37 -0.57 15.57 -4.41
C PRO A 37 0.72 15.23 -3.67
N GLY A 38 1.71 14.75 -4.44
CA GLY A 38 3.03 14.35 -3.93
C GLY A 38 3.85 15.49 -3.31
N HIS A 39 3.54 16.76 -3.59
CA HIS A 39 4.28 17.88 -2.98
C HIS A 39 4.13 17.93 -1.45
N HIS A 40 3.03 17.37 -0.90
CA HIS A 40 2.83 17.28 0.54
C HIS A 40 3.88 16.36 1.19
N ARG A 41 4.36 15.35 0.47
CA ARG A 41 5.38 14.43 0.95
C ARG A 41 6.69 15.13 1.27
N ALA A 42 7.17 15.96 0.34
CA ALA A 42 8.37 16.76 0.54
C ALA A 42 8.18 17.83 1.63
N LYS A 43 7.04 18.53 1.63
CA LYS A 43 6.75 19.61 2.58
C LYS A 43 6.69 19.13 4.04
N HIS A 44 6.17 17.92 4.27
CA HIS A 44 5.89 17.41 5.61
C HIS A 44 6.85 16.29 6.05
N GLY A 45 7.91 16.01 5.27
CA GLY A 45 8.86 14.94 5.59
C GLY A 45 8.20 13.56 5.67
N TRP A 46 7.18 13.31 4.86
CA TRP A 46 6.51 12.01 4.82
C TRP A 46 7.39 10.96 4.11
N PRO A 47 7.15 9.66 4.33
CA PRO A 47 7.91 8.60 3.68
C PRO A 47 8.00 8.81 2.18
N THR A 48 9.17 8.54 1.60
CA THR A 48 9.38 8.69 0.16
C THR A 48 8.46 7.76 -0.62
N LEU A 49 8.29 8.00 -1.93
CA LEU A 49 7.59 7.05 -2.80
C LEU A 49 8.23 5.65 -2.71
N ALA A 50 9.56 5.60 -2.63
CA ALA A 50 10.31 4.35 -2.47
C ALA A 50 10.00 3.66 -1.13
N ASP A 51 9.92 4.41 -0.02
CA ASP A 51 9.56 3.84 1.29
C ASP A 51 8.13 3.30 1.31
N GLU A 52 7.18 3.96 0.65
CA GLU A 52 5.80 3.48 0.56
C GLU A 52 5.67 2.23 -0.31
N LEU A 53 6.39 2.17 -1.42
CA LEU A 53 6.49 0.94 -2.22
C LEU A 53 7.18 -0.18 -1.43
N ARG A 54 8.25 0.12 -0.69
CA ARG A 54 8.92 -0.84 0.21
C ARG A 54 7.94 -1.36 1.25
N PHE A 55 7.12 -0.50 1.84
CA PHE A 55 6.11 -0.91 2.81
C PHE A 55 5.13 -1.94 2.24
N VAL A 56 4.63 -1.76 1.01
CA VAL A 56 3.74 -2.75 0.40
C VAL A 56 4.47 -4.06 0.09
N ARG A 57 5.71 -3.98 -0.41
CA ARG A 57 6.51 -5.14 -0.83
C ARG A 57 7.05 -5.98 0.33
N GLU A 58 7.43 -5.34 1.42
CA GLU A 58 8.20 -5.98 2.51
C GLU A 58 7.52 -5.85 3.87
N GLY A 59 6.62 -4.88 4.03
CA GLY A 59 6.04 -4.53 5.33
C GLY A 59 4.76 -5.25 5.69
N LEU A 60 4.16 -6.03 4.77
CA LEU A 60 2.87 -6.69 4.95
C LEU A 60 3.03 -8.22 4.93
N PRO A 61 3.43 -8.85 6.06
CA PRO A 61 3.84 -10.26 6.10
C PRO A 61 2.71 -11.27 5.86
N PHE A 62 1.47 -10.81 5.70
CA PHE A 62 0.29 -11.63 5.42
C PHE A 62 -0.13 -11.61 3.95
N LEU A 63 0.60 -10.89 3.10
CA LEU A 63 0.44 -10.94 1.65
C LEU A 63 1.52 -11.82 1.04
N ASN A 64 1.18 -12.56 0.00
CA ASN A 64 2.16 -13.23 -0.85
C ASN A 64 2.55 -12.39 -2.07
N ASP A 65 3.55 -12.82 -2.83
CA ASP A 65 4.07 -12.09 -4.00
C ASP A 65 3.00 -11.84 -5.07
N GLU A 66 2.13 -12.80 -5.36
CA GLU A 66 1.04 -12.63 -6.33
C GLU A 66 0.03 -11.56 -5.87
N GLU A 67 -0.28 -11.52 -4.59
CA GLU A 67 -1.17 -10.53 -3.99
C GLU A 67 -0.55 -9.13 -3.99
N ILE A 68 0.75 -9.03 -3.75
CA ILE A 68 1.51 -7.78 -3.85
C ILE A 68 1.46 -7.24 -5.29
N GLU A 69 1.69 -8.09 -6.29
CA GLU A 69 1.61 -7.70 -7.70
C GLU A 69 0.20 -7.25 -8.10
N ARG A 70 -0.84 -7.95 -7.61
CA ARG A 70 -2.24 -7.51 -7.79
C ARG A 70 -2.48 -6.12 -7.22
N ILE A 71 -2.04 -5.87 -5.98
CA ILE A 71 -2.28 -4.58 -5.29
C ILE A 71 -1.48 -3.45 -5.93
N LEU A 72 -0.24 -3.69 -6.36
CA LEU A 72 0.64 -2.65 -6.92
C LEU A 72 0.32 -2.26 -8.36
N GLY A 73 -0.46 -3.04 -9.09
CA GLY A 73 -0.85 -2.68 -10.45
C GLY A 73 -1.77 -3.67 -11.15
N GLY A 74 -1.72 -4.97 -10.82
CA GLY A 74 -2.51 -5.98 -11.53
C GLY A 74 -4.02 -5.75 -11.47
N THR A 75 -4.55 -5.36 -10.31
CA THR A 75 -5.97 -5.03 -10.16
C THR A 75 -6.35 -3.78 -10.95
N ALA A 76 -5.50 -2.76 -10.96
CA ALA A 76 -5.72 -1.57 -11.78
C ALA A 76 -5.72 -1.91 -13.28
N ALA A 77 -4.73 -2.69 -13.74
CA ALA A 77 -4.62 -3.10 -15.13
C ALA A 77 -5.87 -3.83 -15.63
N GLU A 78 -6.44 -4.72 -14.81
CA GLU A 78 -7.68 -5.42 -15.14
C GLU A 78 -8.89 -4.48 -15.22
N VAL A 79 -9.05 -3.59 -14.22
CA VAL A 79 -10.17 -2.62 -14.18
C VAL A 79 -10.14 -1.68 -15.38
N TRP A 80 -8.96 -1.21 -15.78
CA TRP A 80 -8.79 -0.26 -16.88
C TRP A 80 -8.49 -0.92 -18.23
N GLN A 81 -8.43 -2.25 -18.30
CA GLN A 81 -8.08 -3.01 -19.50
C GLN A 81 -6.78 -2.51 -20.15
N LEU A 82 -5.75 -2.31 -19.31
CA LEU A 82 -4.44 -1.89 -19.78
C LEU A 82 -3.77 -3.01 -20.62
N PRO A 83 -3.01 -2.65 -21.66
CA PRO A 83 -2.33 -3.61 -22.53
C PRO A 83 -1.24 -4.42 -21.83
#